data_AF-T1A1M3-F1
#
_entry.id   AF-T1A1M3-F1
#
_cell.length_a   1.000
_cell.length_b   1.000
_cell.length_c   1.000
_cell.angle_alpha   90.00
_cell.angle_beta   90.00
_cell.angle_gamma   90.00
#
_symmetry.space_group_name_H-M   'P 1'
#
loop_
_entity.id
_entity.type
_entity.pdbx_description
1 polymer ?
#
loop_
_entity_poly.entity_id
_entity_poly.type
_entity_poly.pdbx_seq_one_letter_code
_entity_poly.pdbx_strand_id
1 'polypeptide(L)'
;MEHAVSSISTTINQGEVGSTRVIAIANQKGGVGKTTTAVNLGAGLAALGCRVLIVDLDPQGNATTGLGIDARNFDTSIYDVLIKEASLEDCIEPTST
;
A
#
# COMPACT_ATOMS: atom_id res chain seq x y z
N MET A 1 24.61 -41.78 -8.34
CA MET A 1 24.31 -41.67 -9.78
C MET A 1 23.02 -40.89 -9.88
N GLU A 2 23.16 -39.67 -10.40
CA GLU A 2 22.36 -38.48 -10.09
C GLU A 2 20.96 -38.51 -10.70
N HIS A 3 19.97 -38.14 -9.90
CA HIS A 3 18.58 -37.97 -10.31
C HIS A 3 18.41 -36.68 -11.10
N ALA A 4 17.61 -36.75 -12.17
CA ALA A 4 17.32 -35.66 -13.09
C ALA A 4 16.78 -34.41 -12.39
N VAL A 5 17.55 -33.31 -12.46
CA VAL A 5 17.05 -31.97 -12.19
C VAL A 5 16.37 -31.49 -13.47
N SER A 6 15.04 -31.54 -13.47
CA SER A 6 14.21 -30.83 -14.46
C SER A 6 14.51 -29.33 -14.35
N SER A 7 15.21 -28.79 -15.33
CA SER A 7 15.43 -27.36 -15.50
C SER A 7 14.09 -26.63 -15.64
N ILE A 8 13.67 -25.94 -14.59
CA ILE A 8 12.55 -24.99 -14.65
C ILE A 8 13.06 -23.80 -15.47
N SER A 9 12.83 -23.84 -16.79
CA SER A 9 12.97 -22.66 -17.64
C SER A 9 11.81 -21.73 -17.33
N THR A 10 12.02 -20.79 -16.42
CA THR A 10 11.09 -19.67 -16.23
C THR A 10 11.29 -18.71 -17.40
N THR A 11 10.53 -18.92 -18.47
CA THR A 11 10.38 -17.93 -19.53
C THR A 11 9.59 -16.76 -18.95
N ILE A 12 10.31 -15.73 -18.49
CA ILE A 12 9.74 -14.43 -18.19
C ILE A 12 9.32 -13.80 -19.52
N ASN A 13 8.02 -13.92 -19.85
CA ASN A 13 7.41 -13.13 -20.90
C ASN A 13 7.50 -11.66 -20.49
N GLN A 14 8.24 -10.86 -21.25
CA GLN A 14 8.20 -9.41 -21.17
C GLN A 14 6.78 -8.94 -21.51
N GLY A 15 5.93 -8.78 -20.49
CA GLY A 15 4.52 -8.39 -20.67
C GLY A 15 3.60 -8.62 -19.47
N GLU A 16 3.93 -9.48 -18.51
CA GLU A 16 3.15 -9.60 -17.28
C GLU A 16 3.61 -8.58 -16.23
N VAL A 17 2.94 -7.43 -16.20
CA VAL A 17 2.92 -6.59 -15.00
C VAL A 17 2.25 -7.44 -13.92
N GLY A 18 3.01 -7.93 -12.94
CA GLY A 18 2.46 -8.68 -11.82
C GLY A 18 1.27 -7.91 -11.22
N SER A 19 0.10 -8.55 -11.17
CA SER A 19 -1.14 -7.91 -10.72
C SER A 19 -0.98 -7.33 -9.31
N THR A 20 -1.23 -6.03 -9.15
CA THR A 20 -1.24 -5.38 -7.83
C THR A 20 -2.27 -6.04 -6.94
N ARG A 21 -1.86 -6.51 -5.76
CA ARG A 21 -2.80 -7.04 -4.76
C ARG A 21 -3.37 -5.90 -3.92
N VAL A 22 -4.70 -5.79 -3.89
CA VAL A 22 -5.43 -4.82 -3.07
C VAL A 22 -5.96 -5.51 -1.82
N ILE A 23 -5.58 -5.02 -0.63
CA ILE A 23 -5.97 -5.58 0.66
C ILE A 23 -6.72 -4.49 1.46
N ALA A 24 -7.99 -4.73 1.77
CA ALA A 24 -8.79 -3.83 2.59
C ALA A 24 -8.84 -4.32 4.05
N ILE A 25 -8.47 -3.46 4.99
CA ILE A 25 -8.58 -3.72 6.44
C ILE A 25 -9.83 -3.02 6.98
N ALA A 26 -10.93 -3.76 7.09
CA ALA A 26 -12.24 -3.22 7.46
C ALA A 26 -12.83 -3.91 8.70
N ASN A 27 -13.46 -3.11 9.56
CA ASN A 27 -14.23 -3.54 10.74
C ASN A 27 -15.08 -2.36 11.24
N GLN A 28 -16.37 -2.59 11.49
CA GLN A 28 -17.31 -1.53 11.91
C GLN A 28 -17.01 -0.96 13.31
N LYS A 29 -16.28 -1.68 14.15
CA LYS A 29 -15.96 -1.22 15.51
C LYS A 29 -14.72 -0.30 15.51
N GLY A 30 -14.81 0.81 16.23
CA GLY A 30 -13.68 1.72 16.49
C GLY A 30 -12.63 1.09 17.42
N GLY A 31 -11.36 1.49 17.28
CA GLY A 31 -10.29 1.09 18.21
C GLY A 31 -9.87 -0.38 18.15
N VAL A 32 -10.22 -1.12 17.09
CA VAL A 32 -9.88 -2.56 16.93
C VAL A 32 -8.57 -2.81 16.19
N GLY A 33 -7.74 -1.78 16.01
CA GLY A 33 -6.42 -1.92 15.40
C GLY A 33 -6.37 -1.91 13.87
N LYS A 34 -7.43 -1.47 13.16
CA LYS A 34 -7.44 -1.41 11.68
C LYS A 34 -6.22 -0.65 11.11
N THR A 35 -6.04 0.59 11.55
CA THR A 35 -4.93 1.46 11.13
C THR A 35 -3.58 0.85 11.49
N THR A 36 -3.45 0.36 12.72
CA THR A 36 -2.23 -0.31 13.20
C THR A 36 -1.87 -1.49 12.32
N THR A 37 -2.83 -2.34 11.99
CA THR A 37 -2.66 -3.49 11.10
C THR A 37 -2.27 -3.05 9.69
N ALA A 38 -2.96 -2.05 9.12
CA ALA A 38 -2.66 -1.58 7.77
C ALA A 38 -1.22 -1.03 7.65
N VAL A 39 -0.82 -0.16 8.57
CA VAL A 39 0.52 0.44 8.60
C VAL A 39 1.60 -0.64 8.81
N ASN A 40 1.44 -1.53 9.79
CA ASN A 40 2.45 -2.56 10.06
C ASN A 40 2.52 -3.63 8.98
N LEU A 41 1.39 -4.01 8.38
CA LEU A 41 1.37 -4.92 7.23
C LEU A 41 2.11 -4.29 6.05
N GLY A 42 1.84 -3.01 5.76
CA GLY A 42 2.53 -2.27 4.71
C GLY A 42 4.03 -2.19 4.94
N ALA A 43 4.45 -1.79 6.14
CA ALA A 43 5.86 -1.72 6.51
C ALA A 43 6.55 -3.09 6.42
N GLY A 44 5.89 -4.17 6.87
CA GLY A 44 6.41 -5.53 6.76
C GLY A 44 6.57 -5.98 5.30
N LEU A 45 5.61 -5.67 4.44
CA LEU A 45 5.69 -5.97 3.00
C LEU A 45 6.79 -5.14 2.32
N ALA A 46 6.94 -3.87 2.66
CA ALA A 46 8.00 -3.00 2.16
C ALA A 46 9.39 -3.52 2.56
N ALA A 47 9.55 -3.95 3.83
CA ALA A 47 10.78 -4.58 4.32
C ALA A 47 11.14 -5.89 3.60
N LEU A 48 10.15 -6.57 3.00
CA LEU A 48 10.35 -7.74 2.14
C LEU A 48 10.62 -7.38 0.67
N GLY A 49 10.82 -6.10 0.36
CA GLY A 49 11.11 -5.59 -0.98
C GLY A 49 9.89 -5.38 -1.88
N CYS A 50 8.67 -5.44 -1.32
CA CYS A 50 7.46 -5.17 -2.09
C CYS A 50 7.25 -3.65 -2.24
N ARG A 51 6.82 -3.21 -3.43
CA ARG A 51 6.32 -1.84 -3.60
C ARG A 51 4.92 -1.73 -3.01
N VAL A 52 4.76 -0.90 -1.99
CA VAL A 52 3.52 -0.77 -1.20
C VAL A 52 2.96 0.65 -1.34
N LEU A 53 1.63 0.75 -1.44
CA LEU A 53 0.87 1.99 -1.30
C LEU A 53 -0.13 1.80 -0.15
N ILE A 54 -0.06 2.66 0.87
CA ILE A 54 -1.07 2.75 1.92
C ILE A 54 -2.07 3.83 1.52
N VAL A 55 -3.36 3.49 1.56
CA VAL A 55 -4.46 4.42 1.30
C VAL A 55 -5.22 4.63 2.62
N ASP A 56 -5.16 5.84 3.17
CA ASP A 56 -5.89 6.19 4.39
C ASP A 56 -7.29 6.69 4.05
N LEU A 57 -8.30 5.84 4.25
CA LEU A 57 -9.71 6.16 4.01
C LEU A 57 -10.46 6.61 5.28
N ASP A 58 -9.76 6.75 6.41
CA ASP A 58 -10.36 7.27 7.63
C ASP A 58 -10.21 8.80 7.65
N PRO A 59 -11.31 9.58 7.74
CA PRO A 59 -11.24 11.04 7.83
C PRO A 59 -10.37 11.57 8.98
N GLN A 60 -10.05 10.73 9.98
CA GLN A 60 -9.14 11.09 11.06
C GLN A 60 -7.65 11.10 10.65
N GLY A 61 -7.28 10.51 9.50
CA GLY A 61 -5.89 10.52 9.01
C GLY A 61 -4.91 9.75 9.91
N ASN A 62 -5.38 8.71 10.60
CA ASN A 62 -4.58 8.00 11.60
C ASN A 62 -3.43 7.19 10.96
N ALA A 63 -3.57 6.70 9.72
CA ALA A 63 -2.48 6.00 9.05
C ALA A 63 -1.43 7.01 8.56
N THR A 64 -1.87 8.13 7.98
CA THR A 64 -1.00 9.23 7.54
C THR A 64 -0.14 9.75 8.69
N THR A 65 -0.76 10.10 9.81
CA THR A 65 -0.04 10.57 11.02
C THR A 65 0.81 9.47 11.64
N GLY A 66 0.33 8.22 11.66
CA GLY A 66 1.08 7.07 12.14
C GLY A 66 2.35 6.77 11.33
N LEU A 67 2.40 7.20 10.07
CA LEU A 67 3.58 7.14 9.20
C LEU A 67 4.49 8.38 9.31
N GLY A 68 4.19 9.32 10.22
CA GLY A 68 4.96 10.54 10.44
C GLY A 68 4.70 11.65 9.41
N ILE A 69 3.66 11.51 8.60
CA ILE A 69 3.25 12.51 7.60
C ILE A 69 2.27 13.48 8.24
N ASP A 70 2.55 14.79 8.16
CA ASP A 70 1.62 15.83 8.61
C ASP A 70 0.68 16.22 7.47
N ALA A 71 -0.57 15.72 7.55
CA ALA A 71 -1.60 15.95 6.53
C ALA A 71 -1.88 17.44 6.25
N ARG A 72 -1.54 18.36 7.17
CA ARG A 72 -1.74 19.81 7.00
C ARG A 72 -0.78 20.43 6.00
N ASN A 73 0.27 19.71 5.60
CA ASN A 73 1.24 20.19 4.62
C ASN A 73 0.81 19.95 3.17
N PHE A 74 -0.37 19.34 2.95
CA PHE A 74 -0.86 18.97 1.63
C PHE A 74 -2.22 19.61 1.36
N ASP A 75 -2.39 20.09 0.13
CA ASP A 75 -3.64 20.71 -0.34
C ASP A 75 -4.66 19.66 -0.83
N THR A 76 -4.21 18.42 -1.04
CA THR A 76 -4.95 17.31 -1.64
C THR A 76 -4.95 16.11 -0.72
N SER A 77 -6.05 15.35 -0.77
CA SER A 77 -6.24 14.12 -0.01
C SER A 77 -7.02 13.11 -0.84
N ILE A 78 -7.14 11.88 -0.33
CA ILE A 78 -7.96 10.84 -0.98
C ILE A 78 -9.42 11.29 -1.17
N TYR A 79 -9.90 12.21 -0.32
CA TYR A 79 -11.22 12.79 -0.45
C TYR A 79 -11.35 13.57 -1.78
N ASP A 80 -10.34 14.34 -2.15
CA ASP A 80 -10.35 15.13 -3.39
C ASP A 80 -10.29 14.23 -4.62
N VAL A 81 -9.55 13.12 -4.55
CA VAL A 81 -9.52 12.10 -5.60
C VAL A 81 -10.89 11.45 -5.78
N LEU A 82 -11.54 11.05 -4.67
CA LEU A 82 -12.82 10.34 -4.71
C LEU A 82 -14.01 11.24 -5.07
N ILE A 83 -13.97 12.52 -4.68
CA ILE A 83 -15.14 13.41 -4.73
C ILE A 83 -14.97 14.58 -5.69
N LYS A 84 -13.75 15.09 -5.88
CA LYS A 84 -13.46 16.31 -6.66
C LYS A 84 -12.68 16.04 -7.95
N GLU A 85 -12.58 14.78 -8.37
CA GLU A 85 -11.88 14.35 -9.59
C GLU A 85 -10.38 14.75 -9.64
N ALA A 86 -9.74 14.91 -8.48
CA ALA A 86 -8.30 15.14 -8.42
C ALA A 86 -7.52 13.91 -8.89
N SER A 87 -6.30 14.12 -9.44
CA SER A 87 -5.43 13.02 -9.82
C SER A 87 -4.93 12.28 -8.58
N LEU A 88 -4.83 10.95 -8.65
CA LEU A 88 -4.28 10.17 -7.53
C LEU A 88 -2.82 10.54 -7.26
N GLU A 89 -2.07 10.83 -8.33
CA GLU A 89 -0.66 11.22 -8.32
C GLU A 89 -0.40 12.48 -7.50
N ASP A 90 -1.37 13.40 -7.44
CA ASP A 90 -1.27 14.66 -6.68
C ASP A 90 -1.43 14.46 -5.17
N CYS A 91 -1.76 13.23 -4.72
CA CYS A 91 -2.04 12.88 -3.33
C CYS A 91 -1.07 11.80 -2.80
N ILE A 92 -0.15 11.30 -3.62
CA ILE A 92 0.80 10.26 -3.21
C ILE A 92 2.02 10.90 -2.56
N GLU A 93 2.25 10.54 -1.30
CA GLU A 93 3.41 10.99 -0.55
C GLU A 93 4.39 9.85 -0.27
N PRO A 94 5.71 10.06 -0.46
CA PRO A 94 6.72 9.07 -0.14
C PRO A 94 6.88 8.95 1.39
N THR A 95 7.05 7.71 1.86
CA THR A 95 7.39 7.41 3.25
C THR A 95 8.83 6.96 3.38
N SER A 96 9.48 7.21 4.51
CA SER A 96 10.88 6.86 4.77
C SER A 96 11.12 5.39 5.18
N THR A 97 10.14 4.50 4.97
CA THR A 97 10.21 3.06 5.31
C THR A 97 10.58 2.20 4.12
#